data_AF-A0A1T4PUC2-F1
#
_entry.id   AF-A0A1T4PUC2-F1
#
_cell.length_a   1.000
_cell.length_b   1.000
_cell.length_c   1.000
_cell.angle_alpha   90.00
_cell.angle_beta   90.00
_cell.angle_gamma   90.00
#
_symmetry.space_group_name_H-M   'P 1'
#
loop_
_entity.id
_entity.type
_entity.pdbx_description
1 polymer ?
#
loop_
_entity_poly.entity_id
_entity_poly.type
_entity_poly.pdbx_seq_one_letter_code
_entity_poly.pdbx_strand_id
1 'polypeptide(L)'
;MLDSNALKEASNVFIGDSEPWFKYKSGSELVTFFNQYFGVGDTYAQGFPSRWRYVYDHLVDLLNNHQIDKFFNIILSKEYILSELKISEVEAVARAQEIFQGFNHLLRPYSFMLSSKNGQYHLARIDEDLKFIGAGGFANVYLQLSTGYIIKKLKDDFLVNTGIKSRFKREYKITESLQDISMIIKVIDFDEDTYSYRMERAETTLAEFVKENNLNESSKVTLISQIMDVMSEVHSRNIVHRDLSPTNIFVVRGVVKIADFGLGKDLNIFSSHQTMTTAAVGQYWYCAPEQFMLLKDGDKRSDIYSLGRIINFIMNGSPLNVAHQFRSIAEKATNENSIYRYDDAEQMKAHLERSIKYHSDKERLQLVAKKILDRQFDDDIESYIYEMPKDKMCESLKNSRGEGFSEALLKFMKIDEKHAQHVIQSIESGYDEAAGGEFAAFDPFASFADDVLVEQPPFSFTINEIAAKILRYVAKDVNRFSAQRMIEKLLAQGLEPMIEEILEN
;
A
#
# COMPACT_ATOMS: atom_id res chain seq x y z
N MET A 1 -8.23 37.91 -7.50
CA MET A 1 -9.58 38.45 -7.78
C MET A 1 -10.21 37.58 -8.85
N LEU A 2 -11.54 37.37 -8.83
CA LEU A 2 -12.21 36.80 -10.00
C LEU A 2 -11.96 37.70 -11.21
N ASP A 3 -11.76 37.07 -12.36
CA ASP A 3 -11.69 37.79 -13.63
C ASP A 3 -12.99 38.58 -13.86
N SER A 4 -12.90 39.82 -14.33
CA SER A 4 -14.06 40.67 -14.58
C SER A 4 -15.02 40.06 -15.62
N ASN A 5 -14.53 39.24 -16.53
CA ASN A 5 -15.38 38.57 -17.51
C ASN A 5 -16.15 37.41 -16.87
N ALA A 6 -15.58 36.70 -15.89
CA ALA A 6 -16.27 35.63 -15.16
C ALA A 6 -17.52 36.15 -14.43
N LEU A 7 -17.38 37.27 -13.72
CA LEU A 7 -18.49 37.91 -13.01
C LEU A 7 -19.55 38.46 -13.98
N LYS A 8 -19.12 38.96 -15.14
CA LYS A 8 -20.03 39.43 -16.18
C LYS A 8 -20.86 38.28 -16.77
N GLU A 9 -20.23 37.16 -17.10
CA GLU A 9 -20.91 35.97 -17.60
C GLU A 9 -21.89 35.41 -16.55
N ALA A 10 -21.46 35.31 -15.29
CA ALA A 10 -22.33 34.90 -14.18
C ALA A 10 -23.54 35.84 -14.01
N SER A 11 -23.33 37.14 -14.20
CA SER A 11 -24.40 38.14 -14.15
C SER A 11 -25.41 37.93 -15.29
N ASN A 12 -24.94 37.73 -16.52
CA ASN A 12 -25.79 37.48 -17.69
C ASN A 12 -26.63 36.21 -17.55
N VAL A 13 -26.04 35.15 -16.98
CA VAL A 13 -26.74 33.92 -16.66
C VAL A 13 -27.85 34.19 -15.64
N PHE A 14 -27.52 34.84 -14.53
CA PHE A 14 -28.47 35.05 -13.43
C PHE A 14 -29.67 35.92 -13.83
N ILE A 15 -29.46 36.94 -14.67
CA ILE A 15 -30.56 37.80 -15.17
C ILE A 15 -31.42 37.12 -16.25
N GLY A 16 -31.02 35.93 -16.71
CA GLY A 16 -31.73 35.15 -17.73
C GLY A 16 -31.47 35.59 -19.17
N ASP A 17 -30.30 36.16 -19.46
CA ASP A 17 -29.97 36.69 -20.79
C ASP A 17 -29.11 35.75 -21.65
N SER A 18 -28.31 34.87 -21.05
CA SER A 18 -27.38 33.98 -21.79
C SER A 18 -27.77 32.51 -21.79
N GLU A 19 -28.30 31.98 -20.69
CA GLU A 19 -28.58 30.55 -20.52
C GLU A 19 -30.01 30.32 -20.03
N PRO A 20 -30.71 29.24 -20.45
CA PRO A 20 -32.10 28.95 -20.07
C PRO A 20 -32.24 28.41 -18.63
N TRP A 21 -31.24 28.70 -17.80
CA TRP A 21 -31.13 28.27 -16.41
C TRP A 21 -32.00 29.08 -15.47
N PHE A 22 -32.14 30.37 -15.74
CA PHE A 22 -32.99 31.30 -15.00
C PHE A 22 -33.97 31.99 -15.96
N LYS A 23 -35.15 32.37 -15.47
CA LYS A 23 -36.05 33.23 -16.25
C LYS A 23 -35.46 34.64 -16.38
N TYR A 24 -35.90 35.35 -17.40
CA TYR A 24 -35.65 36.78 -17.54
C TYR A 24 -36.13 37.54 -16.29
N LYS A 25 -35.26 38.35 -15.71
CA LYS A 25 -35.58 39.25 -14.58
C LYS A 25 -35.57 40.70 -15.02
N SER A 26 -36.57 41.48 -14.64
CA SER A 26 -36.60 42.94 -14.76
C SER A 26 -35.71 43.62 -13.71
N GLY A 27 -35.40 44.91 -13.89
CA GLY A 27 -34.57 45.65 -12.94
C GLY A 27 -35.19 45.75 -11.53
N SER A 28 -36.51 45.87 -11.43
CA SER A 28 -37.22 45.86 -10.15
C SER A 28 -37.18 44.49 -9.45
N GLU A 29 -37.23 43.38 -10.20
CA GLU A 29 -37.07 42.02 -9.65
C GLU A 29 -35.65 41.79 -9.13
N LEU A 30 -34.63 42.31 -9.82
CA LEU A 30 -33.24 42.24 -9.37
C LEU A 30 -33.01 43.04 -8.08
N VAL A 31 -33.54 44.27 -8.01
CA VAL A 31 -33.52 45.08 -6.78
C VAL A 31 -34.21 44.35 -5.64
N THR A 32 -35.37 43.73 -5.91
CA THR A 32 -36.10 42.95 -4.89
C THR A 32 -35.26 41.78 -4.40
N PHE A 33 -34.61 41.04 -5.29
CA PHE A 33 -33.72 39.92 -4.93
C PHE A 33 -32.59 40.38 -4.02
N PHE A 34 -31.83 41.40 -4.42
CA PHE A 34 -30.69 41.84 -3.62
C PHE A 34 -31.11 42.47 -2.29
N ASN A 35 -32.22 43.22 -2.26
CA ASN A 35 -32.79 43.74 -1.02
C ASN A 35 -33.22 42.62 -0.07
N GLN A 36 -33.90 41.59 -0.58
CA GLN A 36 -34.40 40.48 0.22
C GLN A 36 -33.26 39.64 0.81
N TYR A 37 -32.27 39.28 -0.01
CA TYR A 37 -31.28 38.29 0.38
C TYR A 37 -29.99 38.89 0.96
N PHE A 38 -29.69 40.15 0.60
CA PHE A 38 -28.45 40.83 0.97
C PHE A 38 -28.67 42.16 1.69
N GLY A 39 -29.90 42.67 1.75
CA GLY A 39 -30.22 43.86 2.55
C GLY A 39 -29.61 45.16 2.03
N VAL A 40 -29.34 45.27 0.73
CA VAL A 40 -28.67 46.44 0.13
C VAL A 40 -29.51 47.73 0.16
N GLY A 41 -30.84 47.64 0.12
CA GLY A 41 -31.73 48.80 0.27
C GLY A 41 -31.88 49.66 -0.99
N ASP A 42 -31.61 49.09 -2.16
CA ASP A 42 -31.66 49.79 -3.44
C ASP A 42 -33.10 50.08 -3.88
N THR A 43 -33.26 51.07 -4.78
CA THR A 43 -34.54 51.43 -5.39
C THR A 43 -34.43 51.45 -6.92
N TYR A 44 -35.42 50.89 -7.61
CA TYR A 44 -35.50 50.95 -9.07
C TYR A 44 -36.16 52.26 -9.53
N ALA A 45 -35.39 53.14 -10.18
CA ALA A 45 -35.82 54.48 -10.59
C ALA A 45 -35.20 54.93 -11.93
N GLN A 46 -35.56 56.13 -12.40
CA GLN A 46 -34.96 56.70 -13.62
C GLN A 46 -33.44 56.84 -13.48
N GLY A 47 -32.69 56.37 -14.48
CA GLY A 47 -31.23 56.33 -14.44
C GLY A 47 -30.64 55.02 -13.88
N PHE A 48 -31.47 54.01 -13.60
CA PHE A 48 -31.00 52.70 -13.16
C PHE A 48 -30.00 52.07 -14.16
N PRO A 49 -28.90 51.45 -13.69
CA PRO A 49 -27.93 50.80 -14.57
C PRO A 49 -28.54 49.66 -15.39
N SER A 50 -27.84 49.19 -16.42
CA SER A 50 -28.27 47.97 -17.12
C SER A 50 -28.36 46.80 -16.14
N ARG A 51 -29.30 45.87 -16.39
CA ARG A 51 -29.54 44.72 -15.50
C ARG A 51 -28.28 43.92 -15.20
N TRP A 52 -27.51 43.57 -16.23
CA TRP A 52 -26.25 42.84 -16.06
C TRP A 52 -25.25 43.65 -15.23
N ARG A 53 -25.20 44.98 -15.41
CA ARG A 53 -24.26 45.84 -14.70
C ARG A 53 -24.62 45.95 -13.22
N TYR A 54 -25.91 46.09 -12.92
CA TYR A 54 -26.41 46.08 -11.55
C TYR A 54 -26.02 44.80 -10.81
N VAL A 55 -26.27 43.63 -11.41
CA VAL A 55 -25.87 42.35 -10.82
C VAL A 55 -24.35 42.26 -10.68
N TYR A 56 -23.61 42.64 -11.72
CA TYR A 56 -22.15 42.61 -11.72
C TYR A 56 -21.55 43.40 -10.55
N ASP A 57 -22.01 44.64 -10.35
CA ASP A 57 -21.48 45.51 -9.28
C ASP A 57 -21.75 44.87 -7.90
N HIS A 58 -22.94 44.30 -7.69
CA HIS A 58 -23.23 43.57 -6.46
C HIS A 58 -22.42 42.28 -6.30
N LEU A 59 -22.16 41.52 -7.36
CA LEU A 59 -21.29 40.33 -7.27
C LEU A 59 -19.84 40.72 -6.94
N VAL A 60 -19.35 41.85 -7.45
CA VAL A 60 -18.05 42.41 -7.07
C VAL A 60 -18.03 42.73 -5.58
N ASP A 61 -19.06 43.41 -5.07
CA ASP A 61 -19.17 43.74 -3.64
C ASP A 61 -19.25 42.49 -2.75
N LEU A 62 -20.03 41.49 -3.15
CA LEU A 62 -20.11 40.22 -2.43
C LEU A 62 -18.78 39.48 -2.45
N LEU A 63 -18.04 39.52 -3.56
CA LEU A 63 -16.71 38.91 -3.63
C LEU A 63 -15.72 39.62 -2.69
N ASN A 64 -15.69 40.96 -2.72
CA ASN A 64 -14.81 41.77 -1.88
C ASN A 64 -15.11 41.60 -0.39
N ASN A 65 -16.36 41.31 -0.03
CA ASN A 65 -16.80 41.09 1.35
C ASN A 65 -16.81 39.60 1.76
N HIS A 66 -16.25 38.68 0.96
CA HIS A 66 -16.25 37.24 1.22
C HIS A 66 -17.65 36.61 1.37
N GLN A 67 -18.64 37.16 0.68
CA GLN A 67 -20.04 36.71 0.68
C GLN A 67 -20.49 36.10 -0.66
N ILE A 68 -19.60 35.93 -1.63
CA ILE A 68 -19.95 35.39 -2.95
C ILE A 68 -20.54 33.97 -2.89
N ASP A 69 -20.07 33.14 -1.96
CA ASP A 69 -20.63 31.80 -1.74
C ASP A 69 -22.11 31.87 -1.36
N LYS A 70 -22.52 32.88 -0.58
CA LYS A 70 -23.92 33.07 -0.19
C LYS A 70 -24.81 33.26 -1.42
N PHE A 71 -24.33 33.98 -2.43
CA PHE A 71 -25.05 34.12 -3.70
C PHE A 71 -25.27 32.78 -4.39
N PHE A 72 -24.22 31.99 -4.58
CA PHE A 72 -24.34 30.66 -5.19
C PHE A 72 -25.24 29.72 -4.38
N ASN A 73 -25.13 29.74 -3.05
CA ASN A 73 -25.99 28.97 -2.16
C ASN A 73 -27.47 29.32 -2.30
N ILE A 74 -27.80 30.60 -2.48
CA ILE A 74 -29.19 31.03 -2.66
C ILE A 74 -29.69 30.60 -4.03
N ILE A 75 -28.97 30.93 -5.12
CA ILE A 75 -29.49 30.70 -6.48
C ILE A 75 -29.54 29.22 -6.86
N LEU A 76 -28.74 28.36 -6.19
CA LEU A 76 -28.74 26.92 -6.35
C LEU A 76 -29.60 26.20 -5.29
N SER A 77 -30.20 26.91 -4.34
CA SER A 77 -31.09 26.30 -3.35
C SER A 77 -32.36 25.79 -4.00
N LYS A 78 -32.88 24.68 -3.45
CA LYS A 78 -34.14 24.09 -3.91
C LYS A 78 -35.29 25.09 -3.78
N GLU A 79 -35.33 25.83 -2.67
CA GLU A 79 -36.35 26.82 -2.35
C GLU A 79 -36.38 27.94 -3.38
N TYR A 80 -35.21 28.47 -3.75
CA TYR A 80 -35.11 29.53 -4.75
C TYR A 80 -35.54 29.03 -6.13
N ILE A 81 -35.05 27.86 -6.57
CA ILE A 81 -35.35 27.32 -7.90
C ILE A 81 -36.85 27.00 -8.03
N LEU A 82 -37.48 26.43 -7.00
CA LEU A 82 -38.91 26.19 -6.94
C LEU A 82 -39.72 27.48 -7.12
N SER A 83 -39.37 28.51 -6.35
CA SER A 83 -40.03 29.82 -6.42
C SER A 83 -39.81 30.51 -7.77
N GLU A 84 -38.60 30.42 -8.31
CA GLU A 84 -38.17 31.16 -9.48
C GLU A 84 -38.79 30.60 -10.76
N LEU A 85 -38.73 29.27 -10.93
CA LEU A 85 -39.12 28.58 -12.16
C LEU A 85 -40.52 27.95 -12.10
N LYS A 86 -41.15 27.88 -10.92
CA LYS A 86 -42.48 27.28 -10.71
C LYS A 86 -42.58 25.83 -11.21
N ILE A 87 -41.55 25.05 -10.93
CA ILE A 87 -41.42 23.63 -11.29
C ILE A 87 -41.65 22.72 -10.08
N SER A 88 -41.74 21.40 -10.31
CA SER A 88 -41.86 20.42 -9.22
C SER A 88 -40.55 20.27 -8.43
N GLU A 89 -40.63 19.66 -7.25
CA GLU A 89 -39.47 19.42 -6.38
C GLU A 89 -38.38 18.56 -7.05
N VAL A 90 -38.79 17.52 -7.77
CA VAL A 90 -37.86 16.64 -8.50
C VAL A 90 -37.16 17.40 -9.62
N GLU A 91 -37.92 18.21 -10.38
CA GLU A 91 -37.36 19.05 -11.44
C GLU A 91 -36.44 20.15 -10.88
N ALA A 92 -36.74 20.71 -9.71
CA ALA A 92 -35.91 21.71 -9.07
C ALA A 92 -34.53 21.17 -8.68
N VAL A 93 -34.45 19.94 -8.16
CA VAL A 93 -33.16 19.30 -7.84
C VAL A 93 -32.35 19.03 -9.11
N ALA A 94 -32.99 18.50 -10.16
CA ALA A 94 -32.35 18.27 -11.44
C ALA A 94 -31.84 19.58 -12.06
N ARG A 95 -32.64 20.64 -11.98
CA ARG A 95 -32.27 21.98 -12.45
C ARG A 95 -31.13 22.58 -11.63
N ALA A 96 -31.12 22.43 -10.31
CA ALA A 96 -30.01 22.89 -9.47
C ALA A 96 -28.68 22.25 -9.90
N GLN A 97 -28.69 20.96 -10.20
CA GLN A 97 -27.52 20.22 -10.64
C GLN A 97 -27.07 20.64 -12.06
N GLU A 98 -28.02 20.87 -12.97
CA GLU A 98 -27.76 21.43 -14.31
C GLU A 98 -27.08 22.80 -14.22
N ILE A 99 -27.64 23.71 -13.41
CA ILE A 99 -27.10 25.06 -13.21
C ILE A 99 -25.71 25.00 -12.57
N PHE A 100 -25.51 24.13 -11.58
CA PHE A 100 -24.21 23.91 -10.93
C PHE A 100 -23.14 23.45 -11.94
N GLN A 101 -23.46 22.47 -12.79
CA GLN A 101 -22.56 22.01 -13.84
C GLN A 101 -22.31 23.09 -14.89
N GLY A 102 -23.35 23.84 -15.26
CA GLY A 102 -23.29 24.96 -16.17
C GLY A 102 -22.34 26.06 -15.71
N PHE A 103 -22.47 26.52 -14.46
CA PHE A 103 -21.52 27.47 -13.87
C PHE A 103 -20.10 26.92 -13.82
N ASN A 104 -19.92 25.63 -13.51
CA ASN A 104 -18.60 25.01 -13.55
C ASN A 104 -17.99 25.01 -14.96
N HIS A 105 -18.78 24.83 -16.01
CA HIS A 105 -18.30 24.95 -17.38
C HIS A 105 -17.93 26.41 -17.72
N LEU A 106 -18.77 27.36 -17.33
CA LEU A 106 -18.63 28.79 -17.63
C LEU A 106 -17.49 29.47 -16.89
N LEU A 107 -17.24 29.08 -15.63
CA LEU A 107 -16.22 29.70 -14.77
C LEU A 107 -14.82 29.10 -15.01
N ARG A 108 -14.75 27.89 -15.57
CA ARG A 108 -13.49 27.16 -15.76
C ARG A 108 -12.46 27.88 -16.65
N PRO A 109 -12.83 28.54 -17.77
CA PRO A 109 -11.89 29.33 -18.59
C PRO A 109 -11.26 30.51 -17.85
N TYR A 110 -11.84 30.92 -16.72
CA TYR A 110 -11.34 31.98 -15.86
C TYR A 110 -10.59 31.43 -14.64
N SER A 111 -10.28 30.13 -14.66
CA SER A 111 -9.65 29.40 -13.58
C SER A 111 -10.46 29.45 -12.28
N PHE A 112 -11.79 29.28 -12.35
CA PHE A 112 -12.67 29.12 -11.18
C PHE A 112 -13.64 27.94 -11.34
N MET A 113 -14.04 27.35 -10.21
CA MET A 113 -15.10 26.34 -10.15
C MET A 113 -15.92 26.48 -8.86
N LEU A 114 -17.18 26.07 -8.93
CA LEU A 114 -18.03 25.81 -7.77
C LEU A 114 -17.79 24.38 -7.28
N SER A 115 -17.55 24.25 -5.98
CA SER A 115 -17.56 22.99 -5.24
C SER A 115 -18.84 22.90 -4.41
N SER A 116 -19.30 21.68 -4.08
CA SER A 116 -20.45 21.45 -3.20
C SER A 116 -20.00 20.67 -1.97
N LYS A 117 -20.23 21.21 -0.77
CA LYS A 117 -19.83 20.64 0.53
C LYS A 117 -20.99 20.74 1.51
N ASN A 118 -21.42 19.62 2.09
CA ASN A 118 -22.55 19.57 3.05
C ASN A 118 -23.83 20.27 2.56
N GLY A 119 -24.12 20.21 1.26
CA GLY A 119 -25.27 20.89 0.65
C GLY A 119 -25.08 22.40 0.44
N GLN A 120 -23.88 22.94 0.67
CA GLN A 120 -23.51 24.33 0.38
C GLN A 120 -22.53 24.42 -0.80
N TYR A 121 -22.60 25.50 -1.55
CA TYR A 121 -21.75 25.76 -2.72
C TYR A 121 -20.66 26.79 -2.41
N HIS A 122 -19.43 26.51 -2.84
CA HIS A 122 -18.26 27.37 -2.61
C HIS A 122 -17.48 27.62 -3.89
N LEU A 123 -17.16 28.88 -4.17
CA LEU A 123 -16.37 29.29 -5.33
C LEU A 123 -14.87 29.17 -5.03
N ALA A 124 -14.15 28.37 -5.82
CA ALA A 124 -12.73 28.11 -5.66
C ALA A 124 -11.94 28.43 -6.95
N ARG A 125 -10.69 28.85 -6.81
CA ARG A 125 -9.78 29.09 -7.94
C ARG A 125 -9.14 27.75 -8.37
N ILE A 126 -9.16 27.49 -9.67
CA ILE A 126 -8.43 26.41 -10.34
C ILE A 126 -7.02 26.91 -10.64
N ASP A 127 -6.03 26.06 -10.47
CA ASP A 127 -4.69 26.32 -10.99
C ASP A 127 -4.53 25.51 -12.29
N GLU A 128 -4.55 26.21 -13.43
CA GLU A 128 -4.44 25.59 -14.77
C GLU A 128 -3.06 24.96 -15.01
N ASP A 129 -2.07 25.34 -14.21
CA ASP A 129 -0.74 24.73 -14.21
C ASP A 129 -0.75 23.34 -13.54
N LEU A 130 -1.85 22.93 -12.90
CA LEU A 130 -1.96 21.67 -12.17
C LEU A 130 -2.75 20.62 -12.93
N LYS A 131 -2.07 19.52 -13.26
CA LYS A 131 -2.69 18.30 -13.76
C LYS A 131 -2.89 17.31 -12.62
N PHE A 132 -4.14 16.96 -12.32
CA PHE A 132 -4.44 15.93 -11.32
C PHE A 132 -3.81 14.57 -11.69
N ILE A 133 -3.16 13.93 -10.72
CA ILE A 133 -2.52 12.60 -10.87
C ILE A 133 -3.22 11.55 -10.02
N GLY A 134 -3.69 11.93 -8.83
CA GLY A 134 -4.34 11.00 -7.92
C GLY A 134 -4.83 11.64 -6.64
N ALA A 135 -5.55 10.88 -5.84
CA ALA A 135 -6.04 11.29 -4.53
C ALA A 135 -5.69 10.23 -3.48
N GLY A 136 -5.14 10.67 -2.35
CA GLY A 136 -5.00 9.86 -1.14
C GLY A 136 -6.19 10.07 -0.21
N GLY A 137 -6.08 9.62 1.05
CA GLY A 137 -7.13 9.82 2.07
C GLY A 137 -7.46 11.30 2.28
N PHE A 138 -6.44 12.11 2.62
CA PHE A 138 -6.62 13.51 3.02
C PHE A 138 -6.15 14.55 2.00
N ALA A 139 -5.39 14.13 0.99
CA ALA A 139 -4.76 15.04 0.04
C ALA A 139 -5.00 14.62 -1.41
N ASN A 140 -5.04 15.59 -2.29
CA ASN A 140 -4.97 15.42 -3.73
C ASN A 140 -3.52 15.65 -4.20
N VAL A 141 -3.13 14.96 -5.26
CA VAL A 141 -1.77 15.01 -5.83
C VAL A 141 -1.86 15.51 -7.26
N TYR A 142 -1.07 16.53 -7.58
CA TYR A 142 -1.05 17.19 -8.88
C TYR A 142 0.37 17.25 -9.45
N LEU A 143 0.50 17.20 -10.77
CA LEU A 143 1.71 17.56 -11.50
C LEU A 143 1.62 19.04 -11.83
N GLN A 144 2.60 19.82 -11.39
CA GLN A 144 2.79 21.18 -11.85
C GLN A 144 3.49 21.16 -13.21
N LEU A 145 2.82 21.63 -14.27
CA LEU A 145 3.32 21.53 -15.65
C LEU A 145 4.53 22.44 -15.89
N SER A 146 4.53 23.64 -15.31
CA SER A 146 5.58 24.65 -15.48
C SER A 146 6.93 24.25 -14.90
N THR A 147 6.93 23.52 -13.78
CA THR A 147 8.14 23.15 -13.03
C THR A 147 8.46 21.65 -13.12
N GLY A 148 7.46 20.81 -13.42
CA GLY A 148 7.55 19.36 -13.33
C GLY A 148 7.48 18.79 -11.91
N TYR A 149 7.26 19.64 -10.88
CA TYR A 149 7.12 19.19 -9.50
C TYR A 149 5.77 18.54 -9.23
N ILE A 150 5.71 17.75 -8.17
CA ILE A 150 4.46 17.21 -7.63
C ILE A 150 3.98 18.14 -6.51
N ILE A 151 2.70 18.50 -6.55
CA ILE A 151 2.04 19.25 -5.49
C ILE A 151 1.09 18.31 -4.75
N LYS A 152 1.40 18.05 -3.48
CA LYS A 152 0.47 17.39 -2.55
C LYS A 152 -0.32 18.48 -1.86
N LYS A 153 -1.64 18.51 -2.05
CA LYS A 153 -2.54 19.55 -1.53
C LYS A 153 -3.62 18.93 -0.67
N LEU A 154 -3.80 19.43 0.54
CA LEU A 154 -4.87 18.97 1.42
C LEU A 154 -6.23 19.20 0.76
N LYS A 155 -7.14 18.21 0.83
CA LYS A 155 -8.48 18.36 0.25
C LYS A 155 -9.24 19.45 1.00
N ASP A 156 -10.07 20.21 0.27
CA ASP A 156 -10.83 21.34 0.80
C ASP A 156 -11.74 20.94 1.97
N ASP A 157 -12.20 19.68 2.00
CA ASP A 157 -12.99 19.13 3.08
C ASP A 157 -12.28 19.16 4.43
N PHE A 158 -10.95 18.97 4.43
CA PHE A 158 -10.13 18.88 5.62
C PHE A 158 -9.48 20.20 6.04
N LEU A 159 -9.63 21.28 5.25
CA LEU A 159 -9.07 22.59 5.59
C LEU A 159 -9.64 23.20 6.88
N VAL A 160 -10.84 22.81 7.30
CA VAL A 160 -11.44 23.28 8.56
C VAL A 160 -11.00 22.45 9.77
N ASN A 161 -10.38 21.28 9.54
CA ASN A 161 -9.95 20.38 10.60
C ASN A 161 -8.50 20.69 11.02
N THR A 162 -8.36 21.39 12.14
CA THR A 162 -7.07 21.80 12.70
C THR A 162 -6.15 20.61 13.01
N GLY A 163 -6.71 19.47 13.41
CA GLY A 163 -5.95 18.25 13.66
C GLY A 163 -5.32 17.68 12.38
N ILE A 164 -6.09 17.58 11.29
CA ILE A 164 -5.59 17.08 10.00
C ILE A 164 -4.59 18.06 9.39
N LYS A 165 -4.86 19.37 9.46
CA LYS A 165 -3.91 20.42 9.06
C LYS A 165 -2.57 20.30 9.76
N SER A 166 -2.59 20.15 11.08
CA SER A 166 -1.37 19.98 11.89
C SER A 166 -0.59 18.73 11.49
N ARG A 167 -1.28 17.60 11.26
CA ARG A 167 -0.64 16.36 10.79
C ARG A 167 -0.01 16.51 9.41
N PHE A 168 -0.72 17.13 8.47
CA PHE A 168 -0.24 17.36 7.10
C PHE A 168 1.00 18.25 7.08
N LYS A 169 1.00 19.34 7.86
CA LYS A 169 2.19 20.20 8.03
C LYS A 169 3.34 19.46 8.70
N ARG A 170 3.05 18.60 9.69
CA ARG A 170 4.06 17.78 10.38
C ARG A 170 4.73 16.79 9.43
N GLU A 171 3.98 16.15 8.53
CA GLU A 171 4.53 15.26 7.51
C GLU A 171 5.58 15.96 6.65
N TYR A 172 5.25 17.15 6.13
CA TYR A 172 6.21 17.98 5.41
C TYR A 172 7.43 18.30 6.28
N LYS A 173 7.24 18.75 7.52
CA LYS A 173 8.33 19.14 8.43
C LYS A 173 9.27 17.99 8.80
N ILE A 174 8.75 16.78 9.00
CA ILE A 174 9.59 15.60 9.23
C ILE A 174 10.40 15.31 7.97
N THR A 175 9.77 15.29 6.80
CA THR A 175 10.44 15.01 5.53
C THR A 175 11.50 16.06 5.19
N GLU A 176 11.23 17.33 5.49
CA GLU A 176 12.17 18.47 5.38
C GLU A 176 13.39 18.29 6.30
N SER A 177 13.18 17.79 7.53
CA SER A 177 14.27 17.56 8.49
C SER A 177 15.21 16.40 8.13
N LEU A 178 14.83 15.58 7.15
CA LEU A 178 15.57 14.40 6.69
C LEU A 178 16.24 14.60 5.32
N GLN A 179 16.26 15.83 4.78
CA GLN A 179 16.74 16.12 3.42
C GLN A 179 18.25 15.90 3.22
N ASP A 180 19.02 15.77 4.29
CA ASP A 180 20.43 15.38 4.24
C ASP A 180 20.62 13.89 3.93
N ILE A 181 19.58 13.07 4.09
CA ILE A 181 19.56 11.66 3.68
C ILE A 181 19.13 11.59 2.21
N SER A 182 20.06 11.18 1.33
CA SER A 182 19.88 11.22 -0.13
C SER A 182 18.67 10.42 -0.67
N MET A 183 18.30 9.36 0.04
CA MET A 183 17.22 8.43 -0.28
C MET A 183 15.89 8.77 0.42
N ILE A 184 15.73 10.01 0.86
CA ILE A 184 14.43 10.58 1.23
C ILE A 184 13.90 11.37 0.03
N ILE A 185 12.58 11.37 -0.17
CA ILE A 185 11.95 12.17 -1.22
C ILE A 185 12.21 13.65 -0.95
N LYS A 186 12.64 14.39 -1.97
CA LYS A 186 12.92 15.81 -1.82
C LYS A 186 11.64 16.63 -1.76
N VAL A 187 11.47 17.38 -0.68
CA VAL A 187 10.43 18.40 -0.54
C VAL A 187 11.05 19.78 -0.77
N ILE A 188 10.28 20.70 -1.36
CA ILE A 188 10.78 22.01 -1.80
C ILE A 188 10.31 23.10 -0.84
N ASP A 189 9.00 23.33 -0.76
CA ASP A 189 8.38 24.33 0.12
C ASP A 189 6.97 23.89 0.51
N PHE A 190 6.47 24.52 1.57
CA PHE A 190 5.11 24.38 2.07
C PHE A 190 4.39 25.73 1.95
N ASP A 191 3.18 25.71 1.39
CA ASP A 191 2.28 26.85 1.26
C ASP A 191 1.17 26.74 2.32
N GLU A 192 1.17 27.68 3.26
CA GLU A 192 0.20 27.77 4.36
C GLU A 192 -1.19 28.23 3.90
N ASP A 193 -1.29 28.97 2.80
CA ASP A 193 -2.57 29.51 2.31
C ASP A 193 -3.37 28.39 1.64
N THR A 194 -2.70 27.61 0.81
CA THR A 194 -3.33 26.49 0.09
C THR A 194 -3.23 25.16 0.81
N TYR A 195 -2.51 25.09 1.94
CA TYR A 195 -2.17 23.85 2.65
C TYR A 195 -1.67 22.79 1.67
N SER A 196 -0.63 23.15 0.93
CA SER A 196 0.03 22.28 -0.04
C SER A 196 1.54 22.32 0.13
N TYR A 197 2.22 21.32 -0.39
CA TYR A 197 3.67 21.36 -0.49
C TYR A 197 4.15 20.73 -1.80
N ARG A 198 5.30 21.21 -2.26
CA ARG A 198 5.93 20.75 -3.49
C ARG A 198 6.99 19.69 -3.18
N MET A 199 7.08 18.67 -4.03
CA MET A 199 8.08 17.61 -3.93
C MET A 199 8.60 17.20 -5.32
N GLU A 200 9.76 16.55 -5.34
CA GLU A 200 10.32 15.99 -6.57
C GLU A 200 9.40 14.92 -7.17
N ARG A 201 9.42 14.81 -8.49
CA ARG A 201 8.61 13.84 -9.21
C ARG A 201 9.29 12.47 -9.22
N ALA A 202 8.55 11.45 -8.83
CA ALA A 202 8.93 10.06 -8.99
C ALA A 202 8.51 9.46 -10.33
N GLU A 203 9.22 8.43 -10.76
CA GLU A 203 8.92 7.66 -11.97
C GLU A 203 7.83 6.62 -11.70
N THR A 204 7.95 5.91 -10.58
CA THR A 204 7.02 4.85 -10.15
C THR A 204 7.15 4.59 -8.64
N THR A 205 6.23 3.82 -8.07
CA THR A 205 6.34 3.28 -6.71
C THR A 205 7.17 1.99 -6.68
N LEU A 206 7.69 1.59 -5.52
CA LEU A 206 8.33 0.28 -5.33
C LEU A 206 7.33 -0.86 -5.60
N ALA A 207 6.05 -0.65 -5.24
CA ALA A 207 4.98 -1.61 -5.49
C ALA A 207 4.82 -1.96 -6.97
N GLU A 208 4.79 -0.94 -7.83
CA GLU A 208 4.72 -1.08 -9.28
C GLU A 208 6.05 -1.60 -9.84
N PHE A 209 7.18 -1.02 -9.40
CA PHE A 209 8.51 -1.39 -9.87
C PHE A 209 8.81 -2.88 -9.70
N VAL A 210 8.51 -3.47 -8.53
CA VAL A 210 8.73 -4.90 -8.26
C VAL A 210 7.80 -5.79 -9.10
N LYS A 211 6.57 -5.34 -9.40
CA LYS A 211 5.59 -6.13 -10.18
C LYS A 211 5.84 -6.07 -11.68
N GLU A 212 6.30 -4.93 -12.18
CA GLU A 212 6.50 -4.69 -13.62
C GLU A 212 7.88 -5.13 -14.12
N ASN A 213 8.85 -5.31 -13.22
CA ASN A 213 10.22 -5.68 -13.58
C ASN A 213 10.59 -7.06 -13.04
N ASN A 214 11.19 -7.89 -13.89
CA ASN A 214 11.80 -9.15 -13.47
C ASN A 214 13.15 -8.88 -12.79
N LEU A 215 13.12 -8.58 -11.49
CA LEU A 215 14.32 -8.34 -10.69
C LEU A 215 15.05 -9.65 -10.41
N ASN A 216 16.35 -9.69 -10.70
CA ASN A 216 17.21 -10.77 -10.24
C ASN A 216 17.49 -10.65 -8.74
N GLU A 217 17.98 -11.73 -8.13
CA GLU A 217 18.25 -11.79 -6.68
C GLU A 217 19.21 -10.70 -6.20
N SER A 218 20.25 -10.38 -6.97
CA SER A 218 21.22 -9.32 -6.60
C SER A 218 20.56 -7.94 -6.52
N SER A 219 19.69 -7.62 -7.49
CA SER A 219 18.92 -6.38 -7.50
C SER A 219 17.95 -6.32 -6.31
N LYS A 220 17.26 -7.43 -5.98
CA LYS A 220 16.37 -7.52 -4.82
C LYS A 220 17.12 -7.26 -3.51
N VAL A 221 18.25 -7.93 -3.30
CA VAL A 221 19.12 -7.73 -2.13
C VAL A 221 19.58 -6.27 -2.03
N THR A 222 20.00 -5.68 -3.15
CA THR A 222 20.43 -4.27 -3.20
C THR A 222 19.31 -3.32 -2.76
N LEU A 223 18.08 -3.54 -3.24
CA LEU A 223 16.90 -2.73 -2.85
C LEU A 223 16.61 -2.87 -1.35
N ILE A 224 16.64 -4.10 -0.81
CA ILE A 224 16.40 -4.35 0.61
C ILE A 224 17.45 -3.65 1.47
N SER A 225 18.74 -3.79 1.13
CA SER A 225 19.85 -3.14 1.86
C SER A 225 19.71 -1.62 1.84
N GLN A 226 19.40 -1.04 0.67
CA GLN A 226 19.16 0.38 0.52
C GLN A 226 18.03 0.90 1.42
N ILE A 227 16.88 0.22 1.44
CA ILE A 227 15.76 0.60 2.31
C ILE A 227 16.14 0.49 3.79
N MET A 228 16.88 -0.56 4.15
CA MET A 228 17.33 -0.82 5.52
C MET A 228 18.33 0.23 6.00
N ASP A 229 19.27 0.64 5.16
CA ASP A 229 20.24 1.71 5.44
C ASP A 229 19.55 3.02 5.81
N VAL A 230 18.54 3.40 5.02
CA VAL A 230 17.78 4.64 5.22
C VAL A 230 16.97 4.57 6.50
N MET A 231 16.25 3.47 6.73
CA MET A 231 15.44 3.33 7.93
C MET A 231 16.28 3.23 9.21
N SER A 232 17.49 2.65 9.15
CA SER A 232 18.46 2.69 10.25
C SER A 232 18.82 4.13 10.62
N GLU A 233 19.12 4.98 9.64
CA GLU A 233 19.44 6.39 9.85
C GLU A 233 18.22 7.20 10.33
N VAL A 234 17.02 6.90 9.84
CA VAL A 234 15.78 7.52 10.34
C VAL A 234 15.53 7.16 11.82
N HIS A 235 15.69 5.88 12.18
CA HIS A 235 15.50 5.41 13.55
C HIS A 235 16.57 5.92 14.52
N SER A 236 17.80 6.15 14.06
CA SER A 236 18.88 6.74 14.88
C SER A 236 18.53 8.18 15.32
N ARG A 237 17.73 8.88 14.51
CA ARG A 237 17.17 10.22 14.81
C ARG A 237 15.88 10.18 15.63
N ASN A 238 15.47 9.00 16.10
CA ASN A 238 14.22 8.76 16.83
C ASN A 238 12.95 9.17 16.06
N ILE A 239 13.02 9.13 14.74
CA ILE A 239 11.86 9.32 13.86
C ILE A 239 11.29 7.93 13.53
N VAL A 240 9.96 7.83 13.56
CA VAL A 240 9.21 6.62 13.21
C VAL A 240 8.30 6.98 12.03
N HIS A 241 8.30 6.16 10.98
CA HIS A 241 7.54 6.38 9.76
C HIS A 241 6.05 6.12 9.96
N ARG A 242 5.67 4.99 10.59
CA ARG A 242 4.31 4.55 10.94
C ARG A 242 3.38 4.15 9.78
N ASP A 243 3.80 4.35 8.55
CA ASP A 243 3.06 3.97 7.35
C ASP A 243 4.00 3.51 6.24
N LEU A 244 5.03 2.76 6.61
CA LEU A 244 6.00 2.27 5.66
C LEU A 244 5.36 1.16 4.81
N SER A 245 5.37 1.32 3.49
CA SER A 245 4.84 0.34 2.54
C SER A 245 5.46 0.54 1.16
N PRO A 246 5.35 -0.45 0.24
CA PRO A 246 5.86 -0.29 -1.12
C PRO A 246 5.20 0.83 -1.94
N THR A 247 4.04 1.36 -1.53
CA THR A 247 3.39 2.49 -2.21
C THR A 247 3.93 3.85 -1.74
N ASN A 248 4.58 3.89 -0.57
CA ASN A 248 5.20 5.09 0.01
C ASN A 248 6.73 5.12 -0.20
N ILE A 249 7.24 4.14 -0.95
CA ILE A 249 8.63 4.09 -1.41
C ILE A 249 8.60 4.28 -2.93
N PHE A 250 9.38 5.23 -3.43
CA PHE A 250 9.39 5.64 -4.82
C PHE A 250 10.72 5.29 -5.50
N VAL A 251 10.70 5.21 -6.82
CA VAL A 251 11.91 5.15 -7.64
C VAL A 251 12.05 6.48 -8.39
N VAL A 252 13.21 7.12 -8.24
CA VAL A 252 13.55 8.39 -8.86
C VAL A 252 14.94 8.28 -9.48
N ARG A 253 15.02 8.32 -10.82
CA ARG A 253 16.28 8.16 -11.57
C ARG A 253 17.02 6.87 -11.19
N GLY A 254 16.27 5.79 -11.02
CA GLY A 254 16.80 4.48 -10.59
C GLY A 254 17.23 4.39 -9.12
N VAL A 255 16.99 5.41 -8.29
CA VAL A 255 17.29 5.39 -6.85
C VAL A 255 16.00 5.30 -6.05
N VAL A 256 15.98 4.41 -5.06
CA VAL A 256 14.85 4.27 -4.13
C VAL A 256 14.78 5.47 -3.18
N LYS A 257 13.58 6.00 -2.95
CA LYS A 257 13.33 7.12 -2.04
C LYS A 257 12.11 6.89 -1.16
N ILE A 258 12.26 7.07 0.14
CA ILE A 258 11.18 6.94 1.11
C ILE A 258 10.45 8.29 1.26
N ALA A 259 9.12 8.25 1.31
CA ALA A 259 8.23 9.40 1.40
C ALA A 259 7.15 9.21 2.48
N ASP A 260 6.31 10.23 2.69
CA ASP A 260 5.09 10.15 3.50
C ASP A 260 5.30 9.78 4.98
N PHE A 261 6.23 10.47 5.64
CA PHE A 261 6.49 10.31 7.08
C PHE A 261 5.35 10.85 7.95
N GLY A 262 4.90 10.07 8.93
CA GLY A 262 4.30 10.64 10.14
C GLY A 262 2.81 10.99 10.10
N LEU A 263 2.00 10.31 9.28
CA LEU A 263 0.56 10.23 9.51
C LEU A 263 0.26 9.01 10.40
N GLY A 264 0.02 9.23 11.69
CA GLY A 264 -0.70 8.24 12.49
C GLY A 264 -2.05 8.02 11.82
N LYS A 265 -2.26 6.85 11.21
CA LYS A 265 -3.48 6.51 10.49
C LYS A 265 -4.67 6.71 11.41
N ASP A 266 -5.66 7.53 11.08
CA ASP A 266 -6.96 7.38 11.74
C ASP A 266 -7.61 6.15 11.10
N LEU A 267 -7.51 4.99 11.76
CA LEU A 267 -8.29 3.79 11.38
C LEU A 267 -9.80 4.04 11.49
N ASN A 268 -10.23 5.15 12.10
CA ASN A 268 -11.61 5.64 12.07
C ASN A 268 -12.11 5.96 10.64
N ILE A 269 -11.21 6.09 9.66
CA ILE A 269 -11.61 6.18 8.24
C ILE A 269 -11.89 4.79 7.66
N PHE A 270 -11.15 3.78 8.14
CA PHE A 270 -11.36 2.37 7.79
C PHE A 270 -12.58 1.76 8.47
N SER A 271 -13.08 2.35 9.56
CA SER A 271 -14.34 1.94 10.21
C SER A 271 -15.60 2.43 9.48
N SER A 272 -15.47 3.26 8.44
CA SER A 272 -16.60 3.50 7.53
C SER A 272 -16.68 2.33 6.56
N HIS A 273 -17.65 1.44 6.76
CA HIS A 273 -17.89 0.26 5.91
C HIS A 273 -18.16 0.56 4.42
N GLN A 274 -18.07 1.82 3.98
CA GLN A 274 -18.53 2.27 2.66
C GLN A 274 -17.44 2.71 1.67
N THR A 275 -16.16 2.79 2.03
CA THR A 275 -15.09 3.11 1.06
C THR A 275 -13.77 2.37 1.31
N MET A 276 -13.81 1.03 1.32
CA MET A 276 -12.58 0.24 1.15
C MET A 276 -12.27 0.11 -0.35
N THR A 277 -11.50 1.05 -0.91
CA THR A 277 -10.89 0.85 -2.23
C THR A 277 -9.86 -0.28 -2.18
N THR A 278 -9.66 -1.02 -3.27
CA THR A 278 -8.71 -2.14 -3.39
C THR A 278 -7.27 -1.80 -2.94
N ALA A 279 -6.83 -0.56 -3.15
CA ALA A 279 -5.52 -0.08 -2.67
C ALA A 279 -5.40 -0.02 -1.14
N ALA A 280 -6.50 0.32 -0.45
CA ALA A 280 -6.55 0.38 1.01
C ALA A 280 -6.50 -1.01 1.67
N VAL A 281 -6.98 -2.04 0.96
CA VAL A 281 -6.90 -3.45 1.40
C VAL A 281 -5.45 -3.96 1.32
N GLY A 282 -4.70 -3.60 0.28
CA GLY A 282 -3.30 -4.01 0.11
C GLY A 282 -2.34 -3.40 1.15
N GLN A 283 -2.62 -2.18 1.61
CA GLN A 283 -1.79 -1.48 2.60
C GLN A 283 -1.91 -2.08 4.01
N TYR A 284 -3.01 -2.80 4.31
CA TYR A 284 -3.26 -3.44 5.61
C TYR A 284 -2.17 -4.47 5.96
N TRP A 285 -1.66 -5.20 4.96
CA TRP A 285 -0.66 -6.25 5.17
C TRP A 285 0.66 -5.75 5.75
N TYR A 286 0.95 -4.45 5.61
CA TYR A 286 2.17 -3.81 6.09
C TYR A 286 2.00 -3.15 7.46
N CYS A 287 0.77 -3.06 7.98
CA CYS A 287 0.50 -2.49 9.29
C CYS A 287 0.69 -3.52 10.39
N ALA A 288 1.38 -3.12 11.46
CA ALA A 288 1.60 -3.98 12.61
C ALA A 288 0.32 -4.16 13.44
N PRO A 289 0.10 -5.35 14.05
CA PRO A 289 -1.07 -5.65 14.88
C PRO A 289 -1.43 -4.57 15.90
N GLU A 290 -0.44 -4.04 16.61
CA GLU A 290 -0.62 -3.02 17.64
C GLU A 290 -1.14 -1.68 17.09
N GLN A 291 -0.84 -1.36 15.82
CA GLN A 291 -1.33 -0.16 15.17
C GLN A 291 -2.86 -0.19 14.96
N PHE A 292 -3.47 -1.38 14.97
CA PHE A 292 -4.92 -1.55 14.89
C PHE A 292 -5.63 -1.37 16.22
N MET A 293 -4.96 -1.63 17.34
CA MET A 293 -5.57 -1.57 18.67
C MET A 293 -5.50 -0.15 19.27
N LEU A 294 -4.34 0.51 19.20
CA LEU A 294 -4.12 1.83 19.79
C LEU A 294 -3.08 2.62 18.97
N LEU A 295 -3.53 3.66 18.26
CA LEU A 295 -2.68 4.49 17.38
C LEU A 295 -1.50 5.19 18.05
N LYS A 296 -1.50 5.29 19.38
CA LYS A 296 -0.42 5.92 20.16
C LYS A 296 0.78 4.99 20.39
N ASP A 297 0.65 3.70 20.13
CA ASP A 297 1.68 2.70 20.49
C ASP A 297 2.56 2.28 19.30
N GLY A 298 2.40 2.93 18.14
CA GLY A 298 3.30 2.74 17.00
C GLY A 298 4.69 3.32 17.27
N ASP A 299 5.65 2.44 17.53
CA ASP A 299 7.07 2.75 17.76
C ASP A 299 7.95 2.20 16.62
N LYS A 300 9.27 2.20 16.82
CA LYS A 300 10.24 1.66 15.84
C LYS A 300 9.91 0.20 15.47
N ARG A 301 9.34 -0.60 16.37
CA ARG A 301 9.00 -2.01 16.14
C ARG A 301 7.79 -2.19 15.22
N SER A 302 6.94 -1.17 15.10
CA SER A 302 5.89 -1.15 14.08
C SER A 302 6.49 -0.97 12.68
N ASP A 303 7.47 -0.09 12.52
CA ASP A 303 8.22 0.03 11.25
C ASP A 303 9.00 -1.25 10.92
N ILE A 304 9.52 -1.95 11.94
CA ILE A 304 10.17 -3.27 11.76
C ILE A 304 9.21 -4.30 11.18
N TYR A 305 7.97 -4.36 11.67
CA TYR A 305 6.96 -5.23 11.08
C TYR A 305 6.74 -4.91 9.59
N SER A 306 6.58 -3.62 9.26
CA SER A 306 6.43 -3.16 7.88
C SER A 306 7.63 -3.55 7.02
N LEU A 307 8.86 -3.39 7.52
CA LEU A 307 10.09 -3.79 6.84
C LEU A 307 10.14 -5.29 6.55
N GLY A 308 9.74 -6.14 7.50
CA GLY A 308 9.65 -7.59 7.30
C GLY A 308 8.69 -7.96 6.15
N ARG A 309 7.53 -7.29 6.10
CA ARG A 309 6.55 -7.47 5.01
C ARG A 309 7.06 -6.95 3.66
N ILE A 310 7.83 -5.85 3.66
CA ILE A 310 8.47 -5.31 2.47
C ILE A 310 9.54 -6.27 1.94
N ILE A 311 10.32 -6.91 2.81
CA ILE A 311 11.28 -7.95 2.41
C ILE A 311 10.56 -9.09 1.68
N ASN A 312 9.51 -9.66 2.27
CA ASN A 312 8.71 -10.71 1.62
C ASN A 312 8.21 -10.26 0.24
N PHE A 313 7.70 -9.02 0.16
CA PHE A 313 7.18 -8.46 -1.08
C PHE A 313 8.26 -8.29 -2.16
N ILE A 314 9.44 -7.76 -1.83
CA ILE A 314 10.54 -7.60 -2.79
C ILE A 314 11.03 -8.97 -3.28
N MET A 315 11.07 -9.97 -2.39
CA MET A 315 11.58 -11.30 -2.72
C MET A 315 10.61 -12.08 -3.61
N ASN A 316 9.32 -12.06 -3.27
CA ASN A 316 8.33 -12.98 -3.83
C ASN A 316 7.14 -12.29 -4.53
N GLY A 317 7.10 -10.96 -4.59
CA GLY A 317 5.95 -10.19 -5.11
C GLY A 317 4.72 -10.20 -4.20
N SER A 318 4.80 -10.85 -3.03
CA SER A 318 3.71 -10.98 -2.06
C SER A 318 4.22 -10.77 -0.62
N PRO A 319 3.59 -9.88 0.18
CA PRO A 319 4.02 -9.63 1.56
C PRO A 319 3.75 -10.81 2.53
N LEU A 320 3.00 -11.83 2.08
CA LEU A 320 2.65 -13.01 2.87
C LEU A 320 3.54 -14.22 2.58
N ASN A 321 4.26 -14.21 1.45
CA ASN A 321 5.12 -15.33 1.08
C ASN A 321 6.52 -15.17 1.71
N VAL A 322 6.77 -15.94 2.76
CA VAL A 322 8.04 -15.95 3.53
C VAL A 322 9.07 -16.95 2.99
N ALA A 323 8.77 -17.67 1.92
CA ALA A 323 9.68 -18.68 1.36
C ALA A 323 10.80 -18.00 0.55
N HIS A 324 11.82 -17.47 1.22
CA HIS A 324 13.01 -16.87 0.60
C HIS A 324 14.20 -16.87 1.58
N GLN A 325 15.40 -16.58 1.08
CA GLN A 325 16.69 -16.59 1.82
C GLN A 325 16.79 -15.66 3.04
N PHE A 326 15.78 -14.84 3.33
CA PHE A 326 15.73 -13.93 4.48
C PHE A 326 14.53 -14.22 5.39
N ARG A 327 14.00 -15.44 5.31
CA ARG A 327 12.82 -15.90 6.06
C ARG A 327 12.97 -15.65 7.56
N SER A 328 14.09 -16.09 8.14
CA SER A 328 14.39 -15.95 9.58
C SER A 328 14.29 -14.48 10.03
N ILE A 329 14.78 -13.56 9.21
CA ILE A 329 14.73 -12.13 9.45
C ILE A 329 13.29 -11.61 9.36
N ALA A 330 12.58 -11.96 8.29
CA ALA A 330 11.22 -11.51 8.05
C ALA A 330 10.25 -12.02 9.12
N GLU A 331 10.29 -13.31 9.48
CA GLU A 331 9.44 -13.90 10.52
C GLU A 331 9.69 -13.27 11.89
N LYS A 332 10.95 -13.02 12.26
CA LYS A 332 11.28 -12.30 13.49
C LYS A 332 10.72 -10.87 13.46
N ALA A 333 10.87 -10.17 12.34
CA ALA A 333 10.36 -8.81 12.16
C ALA A 333 8.83 -8.75 12.20
N THR A 334 8.13 -9.76 11.67
CA THR A 334 6.67 -9.81 11.61
C THR A 334 6.03 -10.59 12.76
N ASN A 335 6.72 -10.77 13.88
CA ASN A 335 6.14 -11.45 15.04
C ASN A 335 4.90 -10.69 15.55
N GLU A 336 3.83 -11.41 15.87
CA GLU A 336 2.57 -10.81 16.38
C GLU A 336 2.82 -9.98 17.65
N ASN A 337 3.69 -10.46 18.54
CA ASN A 337 4.09 -9.72 19.73
C ASN A 337 5.36 -8.90 19.44
N SER A 338 5.23 -7.57 19.54
CA SER A 338 6.29 -6.61 19.22
C SER A 338 7.56 -6.78 20.06
N ILE A 339 7.47 -7.35 21.27
CA ILE A 339 8.63 -7.58 22.16
C ILE A 339 9.63 -8.57 21.55
N TYR A 340 9.18 -9.48 20.68
CA TYR A 340 10.06 -10.46 20.02
C TYR A 340 10.62 -9.99 18.68
N ARG A 341 10.22 -8.80 18.22
CA ARG A 341 10.76 -8.17 17.00
C ARG A 341 12.14 -7.57 17.29
N TYR A 342 12.77 -7.04 16.25
CA TYR A 342 13.92 -6.17 16.43
C TYR A 342 13.51 -4.86 17.10
N ASP A 343 14.38 -4.31 17.94
CA ASP A 343 14.11 -3.04 18.63
C ASP A 343 14.04 -1.86 17.65
N ASP A 344 14.87 -1.89 16.61
CA ASP A 344 14.91 -0.89 15.55
C ASP A 344 15.57 -1.43 14.26
N ALA A 345 15.63 -0.58 13.25
CA ALA A 345 16.16 -0.90 11.94
C ALA A 345 17.67 -1.14 11.95
N GLU A 346 18.42 -0.59 12.92
CA GLU A 346 19.86 -0.84 13.05
C GLU A 346 20.11 -2.30 13.44
N GLN A 347 19.37 -2.81 14.44
CA GLN A 347 19.48 -4.20 14.85
C GLN A 347 19.05 -5.17 13.74
N MET A 348 17.97 -4.84 13.01
CA MET A 348 17.50 -5.64 11.87
C MET A 348 18.52 -5.63 10.73
N LYS A 349 19.10 -4.46 10.42
CA LYS A 349 20.16 -4.29 9.42
C LYS A 349 21.38 -5.17 9.71
N ALA A 350 21.86 -5.16 10.96
CA ALA A 350 23.02 -5.97 11.33
C ALA A 350 22.77 -7.48 11.13
N HIS A 351 21.54 -7.95 11.33
CA HIS A 351 21.19 -9.33 11.03
C HIS A 351 21.13 -9.59 9.52
N LEU A 352 20.52 -8.68 8.76
CA LEU A 352 20.48 -8.75 7.30
C LEU A 352 21.87 -8.80 6.68
N GLU A 353 22.80 -7.94 7.09
CA GLU A 353 24.17 -7.92 6.57
C GLU A 353 24.91 -9.24 6.85
N ARG A 354 24.73 -9.83 8.04
CA ARG A 354 25.26 -11.17 8.36
C ARG A 354 24.66 -12.24 7.46
N SER A 355 23.35 -12.20 7.23
CA SER A 355 22.64 -13.13 6.34
C SER A 355 23.10 -12.98 4.89
N ILE A 356 23.27 -11.76 4.39
CA ILE A 356 23.80 -11.51 3.03
C ILE A 356 25.21 -12.06 2.90
N LYS A 357 26.08 -11.80 3.89
CA LYS A 357 27.43 -12.35 3.91
C LYS A 357 27.42 -13.87 3.91
N TYR A 358 26.51 -14.47 4.68
CA TYR A 358 26.33 -15.92 4.73
C TYR A 358 25.95 -16.51 3.36
N HIS A 359 25.01 -15.88 2.65
CA HIS A 359 24.51 -16.36 1.35
C HIS A 359 25.44 -16.05 0.17
N SER A 360 26.33 -15.06 0.29
CA SER A 360 27.30 -14.68 -0.77
C SER A 360 28.61 -15.46 -0.72
N ASP A 361 28.86 -16.23 0.34
CA ASP A 361 30.11 -16.95 0.55
C ASP A 361 30.13 -18.33 -0.16
N LYS A 362 30.66 -18.34 -1.39
CA LYS A 362 30.90 -19.58 -2.16
C LYS A 362 31.81 -20.57 -1.44
N GLU A 363 32.78 -20.11 -0.67
CA GLU A 363 33.70 -20.98 0.08
C GLU A 363 32.97 -21.63 1.25
N ARG A 364 32.05 -20.91 1.89
CA ARG A 364 31.18 -21.50 2.93
C ARG A 364 30.15 -22.47 2.34
N LEU A 365 29.54 -22.20 1.19
CA LEU A 365 28.67 -23.18 0.53
C LEU A 365 29.43 -24.47 0.17
N GLN A 366 30.70 -24.36 -0.24
CA GLN A 366 31.57 -25.52 -0.43
C GLN A 366 31.91 -26.22 0.90
N LEU A 367 32.15 -25.46 1.97
CA LEU A 367 32.40 -26.01 3.30
C LEU A 367 31.17 -26.73 3.87
N VAL A 368 29.98 -26.16 3.72
CA VAL A 368 28.70 -26.74 4.12
C VAL A 368 28.43 -28.01 3.31
N ALA A 369 28.59 -27.96 1.98
CA ALA A 369 28.48 -29.16 1.14
C ALA A 369 29.47 -30.25 1.59
N LYS A 370 30.71 -29.87 1.92
CA LYS A 370 31.72 -30.79 2.45
C LYS A 370 31.32 -31.36 3.83
N LYS A 371 30.84 -30.54 4.76
CA LYS A 371 30.36 -30.98 6.09
C LYS A 371 29.20 -31.98 5.96
N ILE A 372 28.26 -31.72 5.05
CA ILE A 372 27.13 -32.62 4.74
C ILE A 372 27.64 -33.95 4.18
N LEU A 373 28.58 -33.92 3.23
CA LEU A 373 29.24 -35.12 2.71
C LEU A 373 29.99 -35.91 3.81
N ASP A 374 30.64 -35.19 4.73
CA ASP A 374 31.35 -35.75 5.88
C ASP A 374 30.40 -36.15 7.04
N ARG A 375 29.07 -36.05 6.85
CA ARG A 375 27.99 -36.35 7.82
C ARG A 375 28.08 -35.57 9.14
N GLN A 376 28.71 -34.40 9.09
CA GLN A 376 28.81 -33.46 10.19
C GLN A 376 27.54 -32.62 10.25
N PHE A 377 26.95 -32.53 11.43
CA PHE A 377 25.80 -31.69 11.70
C PHE A 377 26.16 -30.78 12.86
N ASP A 378 26.24 -29.48 12.59
CA ASP A 378 26.52 -28.41 13.53
C ASP A 378 25.62 -27.20 13.24
N ASP A 379 25.73 -26.16 14.06
CA ASP A 379 24.91 -24.94 13.96
C ASP A 379 24.97 -24.28 12.56
N ASP A 380 26.07 -24.48 11.82
CA ASP A 380 26.19 -23.96 10.45
C ASP A 380 25.30 -24.72 9.46
N ILE A 381 25.15 -26.04 9.64
CA ILE A 381 24.27 -26.89 8.82
C ILE A 381 22.81 -26.68 9.21
N GLU A 382 22.52 -26.49 10.50
CA GLU A 382 21.19 -26.13 10.96
C GLU A 382 20.73 -24.82 10.33
N SER A 383 21.52 -23.76 10.47
CA SER A 383 21.24 -22.46 9.85
C SER A 383 21.09 -22.57 8.34
N TYR A 384 21.92 -23.41 7.70
CA TYR A 384 21.87 -23.64 6.26
C TYR A 384 20.55 -24.25 5.81
N ILE A 385 20.10 -25.30 6.50
CA ILE A 385 18.85 -25.98 6.17
C ILE A 385 17.66 -25.08 6.47
N TYR A 386 17.68 -24.39 7.62
CA TYR A 386 16.59 -23.49 8.05
C TYR A 386 16.37 -22.33 7.07
N GLU A 387 17.44 -21.77 6.51
CA GLU A 387 17.38 -20.64 5.57
C GLU A 387 17.25 -21.08 4.11
N MET A 388 17.29 -22.39 3.83
CA MET A 388 17.26 -22.93 2.48
C MET A 388 15.89 -22.71 1.81
N PRO A 389 15.84 -22.11 0.60
CA PRO A 389 14.62 -22.06 -0.19
C PRO A 389 14.14 -23.47 -0.57
N LYS A 390 12.81 -23.68 -0.61
CA LYS A 390 12.21 -24.99 -0.91
C LYS A 390 12.74 -25.61 -2.22
N ASP A 391 12.91 -24.81 -3.27
CA ASP A 391 13.37 -25.30 -4.58
C ASP A 391 14.79 -25.85 -4.48
N LYS A 392 15.65 -25.18 -3.71
CA LYS A 392 17.01 -25.66 -3.44
C LYS A 392 17.02 -26.89 -2.54
N MET A 393 16.09 -26.98 -1.58
CA MET A 393 15.97 -28.16 -0.73
C MET A 393 15.58 -29.38 -1.55
N CYS A 394 14.57 -29.25 -2.42
CA CYS A 394 14.14 -30.32 -3.31
C CYS A 394 15.19 -30.67 -4.36
N GLU A 395 15.86 -29.69 -4.97
CA GLU A 395 16.98 -29.94 -5.87
C GLU A 395 18.15 -30.63 -5.17
N SER A 396 18.50 -30.19 -3.96
CA SER A 396 19.57 -30.81 -3.16
C SER A 396 19.18 -32.25 -2.84
N LEU A 397 17.96 -32.50 -2.38
CA LEU A 397 17.47 -33.85 -2.08
C LEU A 397 17.46 -34.75 -3.32
N LYS A 398 16.94 -34.27 -4.45
CA LYS A 398 16.94 -34.98 -5.74
C LYS A 398 18.34 -35.38 -6.19
N ASN A 399 19.29 -34.45 -6.09
CA ASN A 399 20.66 -34.66 -6.55
C ASN A 399 21.50 -35.44 -5.52
N SER A 400 21.07 -35.48 -4.26
CA SER A 400 21.86 -36.01 -3.13
C SER A 400 21.93 -37.53 -3.00
N ARG A 401 21.76 -38.33 -4.07
CA ARG A 401 21.70 -39.83 -4.02
C ARG A 401 22.78 -40.47 -3.10
N GLY A 402 22.53 -40.53 -1.78
CA GLY A 402 23.46 -41.03 -0.76
C GLY A 402 24.54 -40.05 -0.24
N GLU A 403 24.47 -38.75 -0.54
CA GLU A 403 25.50 -37.74 -0.21
C GLU A 403 25.28 -37.01 1.14
N GLY A 404 24.65 -37.67 2.12
CA GLY A 404 24.51 -37.16 3.49
C GLY A 404 23.48 -36.05 3.71
N PHE A 405 22.92 -35.46 2.66
CA PHE A 405 21.92 -34.39 2.78
C PHE A 405 20.60 -34.87 3.41
N SER A 406 20.11 -36.06 3.03
CA SER A 406 18.92 -36.66 3.66
C SER A 406 19.13 -36.87 5.17
N GLU A 407 20.31 -37.36 5.57
CA GLU A 407 20.68 -37.54 6.98
C GLU A 407 20.74 -36.20 7.73
N ALA A 408 21.27 -35.15 7.08
CA ALA A 408 21.29 -33.80 7.64
C ALA A 408 19.87 -33.25 7.82
N LEU A 409 18.95 -33.47 6.87
CA LEU A 409 17.54 -33.12 7.02
C LEU A 409 16.90 -33.87 8.19
N LEU A 410 17.10 -35.18 8.32
CA LEU A 410 16.54 -35.96 9.44
C LEU A 410 17.07 -35.47 10.79
N LYS A 411 18.38 -35.19 10.90
CA LYS A 411 18.99 -34.61 12.11
C LYS A 411 18.39 -33.25 12.45
N PHE A 412 18.18 -32.40 11.44
CA PHE A 412 17.53 -31.11 11.59
C PHE A 412 16.06 -31.24 12.04
N MET A 413 15.29 -32.14 11.43
CA MET A 413 13.90 -32.40 11.80
C MET A 413 13.78 -32.86 13.26
N LYS A 414 14.78 -33.55 13.80
CA LYS A 414 14.81 -34.03 15.19
C LYS A 414 15.08 -32.94 16.23
N ILE A 415 15.42 -31.71 15.82
CA ILE A 415 15.65 -30.59 16.75
C ILE A 415 14.34 -30.24 17.49
N ASP A 416 13.27 -29.97 16.74
CA ASP A 416 11.92 -29.78 17.27
C ASP A 416 10.84 -29.95 16.17
N GLU A 417 9.56 -29.90 16.58
CA GLU A 417 8.39 -30.04 15.70
C GLU A 417 8.35 -29.01 14.57
N LYS A 418 8.81 -27.77 14.80
CA LYS A 418 8.79 -26.71 13.78
C LYS A 418 9.82 -27.00 12.69
N HIS A 419 10.98 -27.53 13.05
CA HIS A 419 12.01 -27.95 12.10
C HIS A 419 11.52 -29.12 11.25
N ALA A 420 10.88 -30.12 11.90
CA ALA A 420 10.24 -31.23 11.20
C ALA A 420 9.19 -30.75 10.18
N GLN A 421 8.30 -29.86 10.62
CA GLN A 421 7.23 -29.30 9.80
C GLN A 421 7.80 -28.48 8.63
N HIS A 422 8.82 -27.67 8.87
CA HIS A 422 9.49 -26.87 7.85
C HIS A 422 10.02 -27.74 6.70
N VAL A 423 10.74 -28.83 7.01
CA VAL A 423 11.31 -29.71 5.99
C VAL A 423 10.24 -30.45 5.22
N ILE A 424 9.31 -31.13 5.91
CA ILE A 424 8.36 -32.01 5.23
C ILE A 424 7.39 -31.23 4.33
N GLN A 425 6.95 -30.04 4.75
CA GLN A 425 6.09 -29.16 3.94
C GLN A 425 6.84 -28.53 2.75
N SER A 426 8.12 -28.20 2.93
CA SER A 426 8.95 -27.68 1.83
C SER A 426 9.13 -28.74 0.75
N ILE A 427 9.32 -30.00 1.14
CA ILE A 427 9.40 -31.13 0.21
C ILE A 427 8.04 -31.37 -0.45
N GLU A 428 6.96 -31.53 0.33
CA GLU A 428 5.59 -31.78 -0.16
C GLU A 428 5.19 -30.77 -1.26
N SER A 429 5.46 -29.49 -1.04
CA SER A 429 5.06 -28.41 -1.95
C SER A 429 6.02 -28.15 -3.12
N GLY A 430 7.09 -28.94 -3.27
CA GLY A 430 8.12 -28.70 -4.28
C GLY A 430 8.66 -29.95 -5.00
N TYR A 431 8.38 -31.16 -4.53
CA TYR A 431 8.98 -32.37 -5.10
C TYR A 431 8.56 -32.63 -6.56
N ASP A 432 7.32 -32.30 -6.93
CA ASP A 432 6.80 -32.50 -8.29
C ASP A 432 7.49 -31.57 -9.31
N GLU A 433 7.60 -30.27 -8.96
CA GLU A 433 8.33 -29.29 -9.76
C GLU A 433 9.81 -29.67 -9.90
N ALA A 434 10.45 -30.11 -8.82
CA ALA A 434 11.84 -30.52 -8.83
C ALA A 434 12.08 -31.80 -9.64
N ALA A 435 11.13 -32.75 -9.65
CA ALA A 435 11.24 -33.98 -10.43
C ALA A 435 11.14 -33.73 -11.95
N GLY A 436 10.53 -32.62 -12.38
CA GLY A 436 10.52 -32.19 -13.78
C GLY A 436 9.88 -33.20 -14.75
N GLY A 437 8.99 -34.06 -14.26
CA GLY A 437 8.35 -35.13 -15.03
C GLY A 437 9.20 -36.38 -15.27
N GLU A 438 10.41 -36.46 -14.71
CA GLU A 438 11.25 -37.65 -14.80
C GLU A 438 10.88 -38.66 -13.71
N PHE A 439 10.35 -39.82 -14.08
CA PHE A 439 9.94 -40.87 -13.13
C PHE A 439 11.04 -41.23 -12.12
N ALA A 440 12.30 -41.36 -12.55
CA ALA A 440 13.41 -41.72 -11.67
C ALA A 440 13.83 -40.59 -10.70
N ALA A 441 13.46 -39.34 -10.99
CA ALA A 441 13.73 -38.20 -10.12
C ALA A 441 12.84 -38.18 -8.86
N PHE A 442 11.78 -39.01 -8.82
CA PHE A 442 10.94 -39.18 -7.64
C PHE A 442 11.53 -40.11 -6.57
N ASP A 443 12.51 -40.96 -6.93
CA ASP A 443 13.10 -41.94 -6.00
C ASP A 443 13.71 -41.33 -4.73
N PRO A 444 14.46 -40.20 -4.79
CA PRO A 444 15.02 -39.59 -3.58
C PRO A 444 13.95 -39.08 -2.61
N PHE A 445 12.82 -38.58 -3.12
CA PHE A 445 11.71 -38.11 -2.28
C PHE A 445 10.97 -39.28 -1.62
N ALA A 446 10.75 -40.38 -2.35
CA ALA A 446 10.20 -41.61 -1.77
C ALA A 446 11.13 -42.21 -0.71
N SER A 447 12.44 -42.25 -0.98
CA SER A 447 13.42 -42.75 0.00
C SER A 447 13.44 -41.89 1.26
N PHE A 448 13.39 -40.57 1.13
CA PHE A 448 13.35 -39.68 2.28
C PHE A 448 12.05 -39.83 3.08
N ALA A 449 10.91 -39.98 2.41
CA ALA A 449 9.64 -40.24 3.07
C ALA A 449 9.64 -41.58 3.81
N ASP A 450 10.22 -42.64 3.22
CA ASP A 450 10.45 -43.93 3.89
C ASP A 450 11.33 -43.75 5.14
N ASP A 451 12.44 -43.02 5.02
CA ASP A 451 13.34 -42.73 6.14
C ASP A 451 12.60 -42.02 7.29
N VAL A 452 11.79 -40.99 7.00
CA VAL A 452 10.98 -40.26 7.99
C VAL A 452 10.01 -41.20 8.72
N LEU A 453 9.37 -42.14 8.02
CA LEU A 453 8.38 -43.06 8.59
C LEU A 453 9.01 -44.13 9.51
N VAL A 454 10.26 -44.51 9.28
CA VAL A 454 10.98 -45.50 10.10
C VAL A 454 11.79 -44.89 11.24
N GLU A 455 11.85 -43.56 11.32
CA GLU A 455 12.70 -42.87 12.30
C GLU A 455 12.33 -43.18 13.75
N GLN A 456 13.35 -43.20 14.61
CA GLN A 456 13.22 -43.47 16.04
C GLN A 456 13.93 -42.41 16.90
N PRO A 457 13.26 -41.81 17.91
CA PRO A 457 11.81 -41.93 18.19
C PRO A 457 10.96 -41.40 17.01
N PRO A 458 9.72 -41.89 16.85
CA PRO A 458 8.88 -41.51 15.71
C PRO A 458 8.51 -40.02 15.78
N PHE A 459 8.40 -39.40 14.61
CA PHE A 459 7.84 -38.06 14.49
C PHE A 459 6.34 -38.04 14.81
N SER A 460 5.77 -36.84 14.95
CA SER A 460 4.35 -36.66 15.19
C SER A 460 3.51 -37.24 14.04
N PHE A 461 2.25 -37.55 14.33
CA PHE A 461 1.30 -38.04 13.33
C PHE A 461 1.22 -37.12 12.11
N THR A 462 1.21 -35.80 12.32
CA THR A 462 1.13 -34.82 11.22
C THR A 462 2.31 -34.89 10.27
N ILE A 463 3.53 -35.11 10.78
CA ILE A 463 4.73 -35.26 9.95
C ILE A 463 4.68 -36.59 9.18
N ASN A 464 4.33 -37.68 9.86
CA ASN A 464 4.23 -39.01 9.26
C ASN A 464 3.10 -39.08 8.21
N GLU A 465 1.98 -38.38 8.43
CA GLU A 465 0.89 -38.28 7.47
C GLU A 465 1.35 -37.69 6.14
N ILE A 466 2.13 -36.60 6.18
CA ILE A 466 2.65 -35.96 4.97
C ILE A 466 3.68 -36.87 4.29
N ALA A 467 4.60 -37.48 5.06
CA ALA A 467 5.57 -38.44 4.51
C ALA A 467 4.88 -39.63 3.82
N ALA A 468 3.85 -40.21 4.45
CA ALA A 468 3.09 -41.31 3.88
C ALA A 468 2.37 -40.91 2.58
N LYS A 469 1.79 -39.71 2.51
CA LYS A 469 1.17 -39.18 1.28
C LYS A 469 2.17 -39.04 0.14
N ILE A 470 3.37 -38.51 0.42
CA ILE A 470 4.46 -38.40 -0.58
C ILE A 470 4.84 -39.80 -1.08
N LEU A 471 5.12 -40.74 -0.17
CA LEU A 471 5.54 -42.09 -0.54
C LEU A 471 4.46 -42.82 -1.34
N ARG A 472 3.19 -42.73 -0.93
CA ARG A 472 2.03 -43.29 -1.63
C ARG A 472 1.90 -42.71 -3.03
N TYR A 473 2.02 -41.39 -3.16
CA TYR A 473 1.92 -40.72 -4.46
C TYR A 473 2.98 -41.23 -5.43
N VAL A 474 4.23 -41.31 -4.97
CA VAL A 474 5.34 -41.82 -5.79
C VAL A 474 5.15 -43.30 -6.14
N ALA A 475 4.66 -44.11 -5.20
CA ALA A 475 4.42 -45.53 -5.42
C ALA A 475 3.27 -45.81 -6.40
N LYS A 476 2.16 -45.10 -6.30
CA LYS A 476 0.91 -45.42 -7.02
C LYS A 476 0.62 -44.52 -8.20
N ASP A 477 0.67 -43.21 -8.01
CA ASP A 477 0.33 -42.24 -9.05
C ASP A 477 1.47 -42.08 -10.06
N VAL A 478 2.71 -41.97 -9.57
CA VAL A 478 3.92 -41.99 -10.42
C VAL A 478 4.29 -43.43 -10.85
N ASN A 479 3.75 -44.44 -10.16
CA ASN A 479 3.95 -45.87 -10.44
C ASN A 479 5.43 -46.32 -10.32
N ARG A 480 6.11 -45.93 -9.24
CA ARG A 480 7.50 -46.36 -8.95
C ARG A 480 7.56 -47.69 -8.21
N PHE A 481 8.07 -48.73 -8.86
CA PHE A 481 8.31 -50.05 -8.24
C PHE A 481 9.30 -50.04 -7.07
N SER A 482 10.21 -49.07 -7.00
CA SER A 482 11.09 -48.84 -5.83
C SER A 482 10.27 -48.45 -4.61
N ALA A 483 9.39 -47.47 -4.75
CA ALA A 483 8.53 -46.97 -3.68
C ALA A 483 7.45 -47.98 -3.27
N GLN A 484 6.89 -48.76 -4.20
CA GLN A 484 5.96 -49.85 -3.88
C GLN A 484 6.59 -50.88 -2.92
N ARG A 485 7.85 -51.25 -3.16
CA ARG A 485 8.59 -52.17 -2.29
C ARG A 485 8.91 -51.57 -0.91
N MET A 486 9.09 -50.25 -0.83
CA MET A 486 9.24 -49.54 0.45
C MET A 486 7.94 -49.67 1.26
N ILE A 487 6.79 -49.41 0.65
CA ILE A 487 5.47 -49.58 1.28
C ILE A 487 5.27 -51.01 1.79
N GLU A 488 5.53 -52.02 0.96
CA GLU A 488 5.40 -53.43 1.37
C GLU A 488 6.25 -53.75 2.61
N LYS A 489 7.48 -53.21 2.68
CA LYS A 489 8.38 -53.39 3.82
C LYS A 489 7.86 -52.68 5.07
N LEU A 490 7.36 -51.45 4.93
CA LEU A 490 6.79 -50.66 6.03
C LEU A 490 5.57 -51.36 6.65
N LEU A 491 4.63 -51.82 5.82
CA LEU A 491 3.45 -52.56 6.27
C LEU A 491 3.83 -53.87 6.99
N ALA A 492 4.88 -54.55 6.52
CA ALA A 492 5.38 -55.76 7.18
C ALA A 492 6.05 -55.49 8.55
N GLN A 493 6.56 -54.27 8.77
CA GLN A 493 7.19 -53.86 10.03
C GLN A 493 6.16 -53.39 11.07
N GLY A 494 4.96 -53.00 10.61
CA GLY A 494 3.89 -52.46 11.43
C GLY A 494 4.07 -50.97 11.69
N LEU A 495 3.08 -50.18 11.28
CA LEU A 495 3.01 -48.73 11.53
C LEU A 495 1.75 -48.39 12.32
N GLU A 496 1.57 -47.10 12.63
CA GLU A 496 0.30 -46.64 13.19
C GLU A 496 -0.84 -46.90 12.17
N PRO A 497 -2.00 -47.46 12.58
CA PRO A 497 -3.03 -47.94 11.64
C PRO A 497 -3.51 -46.89 10.63
N MET A 498 -3.61 -45.63 11.03
CA MET A 498 -4.01 -44.54 10.12
C MET A 498 -2.95 -44.26 9.04
N ILE A 499 -1.66 -44.48 9.35
CA ILE A 499 -0.57 -44.35 8.37
C ILE A 499 -0.57 -45.53 7.40
N GLU A 500 -0.83 -46.74 7.89
CA GLU A 500 -0.99 -47.93 7.04
C GLU A 500 -2.12 -47.72 6.01
N GLU A 501 -3.27 -47.22 6.47
CA GLU A 501 -4.41 -46.91 5.60
C GLU A 501 -4.06 -45.89 4.51
N ILE A 502 -3.21 -44.90 4.80
CA ILE A 502 -2.74 -43.94 3.78
C ILE A 502 -1.87 -44.62 2.73
N LEU A 503 -0.97 -45.52 3.14
CA LEU A 503 -0.08 -46.23 2.21
C LEU A 503 -0.84 -47.27 1.36
N GLU A 504 -1.87 -47.89 1.92
CA GLU A 504 -2.70 -48.92 1.28
C GLU A 504 -3.74 -48.36 0.29
N ASN A 505 -4.25 -47.14 0.50
CA ASN A 505 -5.14 -46.42 -0.42
C ASN A 505 -4.39 -45.69 -1.52
#